data_AF-A0A7L3DAZ5-F1
#
_entry.id   AF-A0A7L3DAZ5-F1
#
_cell.length_a   1.000
_cell.length_b   1.000
_cell.length_c   1.000
_cell.angle_alpha   90.00
_cell.angle_beta   90.00
_cell.angle_gamma   90.00
#
_symmetry.space_group_name_H-M   'P 1'
#
loop_
_entity.id
_entity.type
_entity.pdbx_description
1 polymer ?
#
loop_
_entity_poly.entity_id
_entity_poly.type
_entity_poly.pdbx_seq_one_letter_code
_entity_poly.pdbx_strand_id
1 'polypeptide(L)'
;IAGNIEYSCPATNECEITKRRRKSCQACRFMKCLKVGMLKEGVRLDRVRGGRQKYKRRLDSESSTYLSLQIPPPAKKPLTKIVSHLLVAEPEKIYAMPDPTMPESDIKALTTLCDLADRELVVIIGWAKHIPGFSNLSLGDQMSLLQSAWMEILILGIVYRSLPYEDKLVYAEDYIMDEEHSRLTGLLELYLAILQLVRRYKKLKVEKEEFVTLKALALANSDSMHIEDMDAVQKLQDLLHEALQDYELSQRNEEPRRAGKLLLTLPLLRQTAAKAVQHFYSIKLQGKVPMHKLFLEMLEAKV
;
A
#
# COMPACT_ATOMS: atom_id res chain seq x y z
N ILE A 1 -37.00 -8.52 16.59
CA ILE A 1 -37.62 -9.84 16.35
C ILE A 1 -36.59 -10.83 16.83
N ALA A 2 -36.90 -11.62 17.86
CA ALA A 2 -35.97 -12.64 18.33
C ALA A 2 -36.03 -13.80 17.31
N GLY A 3 -34.95 -14.01 16.58
CA GLY A 3 -34.88 -14.99 15.49
C GLY A 3 -35.08 -14.37 14.11
N ASN A 4 -34.24 -14.76 13.16
CA ASN A 4 -34.27 -14.30 11.78
C ASN A 4 -35.37 -15.05 11.01
N ILE A 5 -36.63 -14.80 11.37
CA ILE A 5 -37.81 -15.48 10.80
C ILE A 5 -38.18 -14.79 9.48
N GLU A 6 -38.19 -15.56 8.38
CA GLU A 6 -38.67 -15.11 7.07
C GLU A 6 -40.16 -15.43 6.93
N TYR A 7 -40.95 -14.43 6.51
CA TYR A 7 -42.38 -14.59 6.27
C TYR A 7 -42.66 -14.57 4.77
N SER A 8 -43.38 -15.60 4.28
CA SER A 8 -43.82 -15.67 2.89
C SER A 8 -45.32 -15.42 2.79
N CYS A 9 -45.75 -14.63 1.79
CA CYS A 9 -47.17 -14.43 1.50
C CYS A 9 -47.69 -15.60 0.68
N PRO A 10 -48.80 -16.26 1.06
CA PRO A 10 -49.41 -17.34 0.28
C PRO A 10 -50.18 -16.84 -0.96
N ALA A 11 -50.29 -15.52 -1.14
CA ALA A 11 -50.98 -14.86 -2.27
C ALA A 11 -50.00 -13.89 -2.98
N THR A 12 -50.46 -12.70 -3.40
CA THR A 12 -49.71 -11.78 -4.28
C THR A 12 -48.88 -10.68 -3.57
N ASN A 13 -48.62 -10.80 -2.26
CA ASN A 13 -47.99 -9.75 -1.43
C ASN A 13 -48.80 -8.44 -1.28
N GLU A 14 -50.09 -8.45 -1.65
CA GLU A 14 -50.98 -7.27 -1.60
C GLU A 14 -52.17 -7.45 -0.63
N CYS A 15 -52.02 -8.31 0.39
CA CYS A 15 -53.12 -8.58 1.32
C CYS A 15 -53.52 -7.33 2.12
N GLU A 16 -54.82 -7.02 2.15
CA GLU A 16 -55.37 -5.92 2.93
C GLU A 16 -55.31 -6.20 4.45
N ILE A 17 -54.62 -5.33 5.20
CA ILE A 17 -54.43 -5.49 6.65
C ILE A 17 -55.44 -4.63 7.43
N THR A 18 -56.51 -5.28 7.90
CA THR A 18 -57.57 -4.71 8.76
C THR A 18 -57.57 -5.33 10.16
N LYS A 19 -58.33 -4.75 11.12
CA LYS A 19 -58.42 -5.28 12.50
C LYS A 19 -58.85 -6.74 12.56
N ARG A 20 -59.74 -7.18 11.66
CA ARG A 20 -60.24 -8.56 11.57
C ARG A 20 -59.29 -9.49 10.83
N ARG A 21 -58.65 -9.04 9.74
CA ARG A 21 -57.83 -9.88 8.84
C ARG A 21 -56.32 -9.81 9.06
N ARG A 22 -55.83 -8.99 10.01
CA ARG A 22 -54.39 -8.84 10.29
C ARG A 22 -53.65 -10.13 10.67
N LYS A 23 -54.35 -11.19 11.08
CA LYS A 23 -53.72 -12.50 11.38
C LYS A 23 -53.62 -13.40 10.15
N SER A 24 -54.31 -13.09 9.05
CA SER A 24 -54.41 -13.94 7.86
C SER A 24 -53.13 -13.98 7.02
N CYS A 25 -52.31 -12.92 7.05
CA CYS A 25 -51.02 -12.91 6.35
C CYS A 25 -49.95 -12.22 7.19
N GLN A 26 -48.97 -12.99 7.66
CA GLN A 26 -47.86 -12.48 8.48
C GLN A 26 -46.88 -11.64 7.63
N ALA A 27 -46.62 -12.04 6.39
CA ALA A 27 -45.73 -11.32 5.46
C ALA A 27 -46.25 -9.91 5.13
N CYS A 28 -47.49 -9.78 4.65
CA CYS A 28 -48.08 -8.49 4.32
C CYS A 28 -48.27 -7.59 5.56
N ARG A 29 -48.58 -8.18 6.72
CA ARG A 29 -48.62 -7.44 7.99
C ARG A 29 -47.25 -6.89 8.35
N PHE A 30 -46.21 -7.71 8.27
CA PHE A 30 -44.84 -7.30 8.58
C PHE A 30 -44.37 -6.21 7.61
N MET A 31 -44.62 -6.37 6.31
CA MET A 31 -44.33 -5.36 5.30
C MET A 31 -45.05 -4.04 5.58
N LYS A 32 -46.34 -4.09 5.99
CA LYS A 32 -47.08 -2.89 6.40
C LYS A 32 -46.46 -2.22 7.62
N CYS A 33 -46.00 -2.99 8.63
CA CYS A 33 -45.29 -2.43 9.79
C CYS A 33 -44.03 -1.67 9.37
N LEU A 34 -43.24 -2.21 8.44
CA LEU A 34 -42.06 -1.52 7.90
C LEU A 34 -42.44 -0.26 7.11
N LYS A 35 -43.48 -0.34 6.25
CA LYS A 35 -43.99 0.80 5.47
C LYS A 35 -44.47 1.98 6.34
N VAL A 36 -45.05 1.71 7.50
CA VAL A 36 -45.44 2.77 8.46
C VAL A 36 -44.28 3.26 9.34
N GLY A 37 -43.04 2.85 9.04
CA GLY A 37 -41.84 3.36 9.71
C GLY A 37 -41.39 2.58 10.95
N MET A 38 -41.91 1.37 11.19
CA MET A 38 -41.36 0.52 12.27
C MET A 38 -39.98 0.00 11.87
N LEU A 39 -38.99 0.16 12.76
CA LEU A 39 -37.62 -0.29 12.52
C LEU A 39 -37.46 -1.74 12.98
N LYS A 40 -37.01 -2.64 12.08
CA LYS A 40 -36.73 -4.06 12.41
C LYS A 40 -35.69 -4.17 13.54
N GLU A 41 -34.68 -3.30 13.51
CA GLU A 41 -33.64 -3.21 14.52
C GLU A 41 -34.15 -2.62 15.84
N GLY A 42 -35.23 -1.83 15.81
CA GLY A 42 -35.81 -1.15 16.98
C GLY A 42 -36.30 -2.07 18.09
N VAL A 43 -36.29 -3.38 17.87
CA VAL A 43 -36.65 -4.38 18.85
C VAL A 43 -35.41 -4.82 19.62
N ARG A 44 -35.29 -4.41 20.89
CA ARG A 44 -34.26 -4.89 21.83
C ARG A 44 -34.28 -6.43 21.88
N LEU A 45 -33.11 -7.04 21.72
CA LEU A 45 -32.93 -8.48 21.94
C LEU A 45 -32.90 -8.79 23.45
N ASP A 46 -32.41 -7.85 24.25
CA ASP A 46 -32.35 -7.99 25.70
C ASP A 46 -33.68 -7.66 26.38
N ARG A 47 -34.16 -8.57 27.23
CA ARG A 47 -35.37 -8.40 28.06
C ARG A 47 -35.15 -7.52 29.29
N VAL A 48 -34.01 -6.83 29.41
CA VAL A 48 -33.72 -5.95 30.55
C VAL A 48 -34.51 -4.65 30.46
N ARG A 49 -35.14 -4.30 31.58
CA ARG A 49 -36.02 -3.13 31.73
C ARG A 49 -35.17 -1.85 31.86
N GLY A 50 -35.35 -0.90 30.94
CA GLY A 50 -34.86 0.48 31.08
C GLY A 50 -33.54 0.79 30.35
N GLY A 51 -33.66 1.30 29.12
CA GLY A 51 -32.55 1.95 28.41
C GLY A 51 -33.05 2.65 27.14
N ARG A 52 -32.72 3.92 26.94
CA ARG A 52 -33.08 4.67 25.71
C ARG A 52 -32.18 4.20 24.55
N GLN A 53 -32.80 3.65 23.51
CA GLN A 53 -32.11 3.27 22.27
C GLN A 53 -32.04 4.48 21.33
N LYS A 54 -30.83 4.94 21.01
CA LYS A 54 -30.62 6.02 20.03
C LYS A 54 -30.72 5.45 18.61
N TYR A 55 -31.88 5.58 17.97
CA TYR A 55 -32.00 5.42 16.53
C TYR A 55 -31.75 6.75 15.82
N LYS A 56 -30.82 6.75 14.86
CA LYS A 56 -30.63 7.86 13.92
C LYS A 56 -31.72 7.74 12.86
N ARG A 57 -32.78 8.55 12.94
CA ARG A 57 -33.82 8.62 11.90
C ARG A 57 -33.18 9.21 10.63
N ARG A 58 -33.38 8.58 9.47
CA ARG A 58 -33.27 9.28 8.18
C ARG A 58 -34.51 10.16 8.03
N LEU A 59 -34.31 11.45 7.84
CA LEU A 59 -35.35 12.42 7.48
C LEU A 59 -35.47 12.43 5.97
N ASP A 60 -36.67 12.15 5.45
CA ASP A 60 -37.09 12.52 4.10
C ASP A 60 -37.85 13.84 4.16
N SER A 61 -37.66 14.64 3.10
CA SER A 61 -38.46 15.79 2.64
C SER A 61 -38.10 17.21 3.13
N GLU A 62 -37.54 17.94 2.15
CA GLU A 62 -37.85 19.30 1.69
C GLU A 62 -37.54 20.55 2.55
N SER A 63 -36.75 21.43 1.93
CA SER A 63 -36.51 22.84 2.23
C SER A 63 -35.86 23.19 3.56
N SER A 64 -34.51 23.27 3.56
CA SER A 64 -33.83 24.49 4.00
C SER A 64 -32.35 24.48 3.58
N THR A 65 -31.96 25.61 3.02
CA THR A 65 -30.69 25.98 2.41
C THR A 65 -29.52 26.03 3.42
N TYR A 66 -28.31 25.73 2.90
CA TYR A 66 -26.97 25.87 3.50
C TYR A 66 -26.61 24.94 4.68
N LEU A 67 -26.01 23.80 4.34
CA LEU A 67 -24.74 23.27 4.88
C LEU A 67 -24.53 21.85 4.32
N SER A 68 -23.63 21.74 3.34
CA SER A 68 -23.20 20.46 2.75
C SER A 68 -22.47 19.60 3.78
N LEU A 69 -23.21 18.76 4.50
CA LEU A 69 -22.63 17.64 5.26
C LEU A 69 -22.16 16.58 4.26
N GLN A 70 -20.86 16.60 3.97
CA GLN A 70 -20.17 15.54 3.26
C GLN A 70 -20.49 14.21 3.94
N ILE A 71 -21.14 13.30 3.20
CA ILE A 71 -21.25 11.89 3.57
C ILE A 71 -19.80 11.38 3.64
N PRO A 72 -19.32 10.87 4.80
CA PRO A 72 -17.99 10.28 4.84
C PRO A 72 -17.95 9.12 3.84
N PRO A 73 -16.85 8.95 3.09
CA PRO A 73 -16.67 7.76 2.26
C PRO A 73 -16.88 6.50 3.12
N PRO A 74 -17.30 5.36 2.52
CA PRO A 74 -17.47 4.12 3.27
C PRO A 74 -16.21 3.87 4.09
N ALA A 75 -16.36 3.73 5.41
CA ALA A 75 -15.23 3.54 6.30
C ALA A 75 -14.43 2.33 5.81
N LYS A 76 -13.15 2.54 5.46
CA LYS A 76 -12.23 1.46 5.13
C LYS A 76 -12.30 0.41 6.24
N LYS A 77 -12.41 -0.87 5.86
CA LYS A 77 -12.45 -1.97 6.84
C LYS A 77 -11.14 -1.94 7.67
N PRO A 78 -11.14 -2.43 8.92
CA PRO A 78 -9.92 -2.47 9.72
C PRO A 78 -8.79 -3.20 8.98
N LEU A 79 -7.60 -2.61 9.00
CA LEU A 79 -6.39 -3.14 8.38
C LEU A 79 -5.93 -4.44 9.06
N THR A 80 -5.22 -5.29 8.33
CA THR A 80 -4.54 -6.45 8.94
C THR A 80 -3.43 -5.97 9.87
N LYS A 81 -3.11 -6.78 10.90
CA LYS A 81 -2.08 -6.40 11.89
C LYS A 81 -0.72 -6.16 11.24
N ILE A 82 -0.34 -6.99 10.26
CA ILE A 82 0.93 -6.89 9.55
C ILE A 82 0.99 -5.59 8.74
N VAL A 83 -0.02 -5.31 7.91
CA VAL A 83 -0.05 -4.06 7.11
C VAL A 83 -0.04 -2.83 8.01
N SER A 84 -0.80 -2.86 9.11
CA SER A 84 -0.79 -1.78 10.10
C SER A 84 0.61 -1.56 10.70
N HIS A 85 1.33 -2.64 11.01
CA HIS A 85 2.69 -2.55 11.53
C HIS A 85 3.66 -1.99 10.49
N LEU A 86 3.58 -2.46 9.23
CA LEU A 86 4.41 -1.98 8.13
C LEU A 86 4.20 -0.49 7.86
N LEU A 87 2.97 0.02 7.97
CA LEU A 87 2.67 1.45 7.82
C LEU A 87 3.35 2.31 8.90
N VAL A 88 3.38 1.82 10.14
CA VAL A 88 4.01 2.51 11.28
C VAL A 88 5.53 2.41 11.21
N ALA A 89 6.04 1.29 10.72
CA ALA A 89 7.47 1.07 10.53
C ALA A 89 8.04 1.87 9.34
N GLU A 90 7.20 2.36 8.41
CA GLU A 90 7.67 3.06 7.23
C GLU A 90 8.53 4.28 7.61
N PRO A 91 9.76 4.39 7.09
CA PRO A 91 10.67 5.45 7.50
C PRO A 91 10.18 6.86 7.24
N GLU A 92 10.70 7.79 8.03
CA GLU A 92 10.53 9.21 7.77
C GLU A 92 11.20 9.62 6.44
N LYS A 93 10.69 10.72 5.87
CA LYS A 93 11.20 11.25 4.61
C LYS A 93 12.59 11.84 4.82
N ILE A 94 13.47 11.60 3.86
CA ILE A 94 14.82 12.18 3.82
C ILE A 94 14.89 13.18 2.67
N TYR A 95 15.60 14.28 2.89
CA TYR A 95 15.89 15.30 1.89
C TYR A 95 17.23 15.03 1.22
N ALA A 96 17.31 15.28 -0.09
CA ALA A 96 18.52 15.11 -0.88
C ALA A 96 19.61 16.11 -0.47
N MET A 97 19.23 17.35 -0.13
CA MET A 97 20.13 18.42 0.29
C MET A 97 21.27 18.66 -0.72
N PRO A 98 20.97 18.97 -1.99
CA PRO A 98 22.01 19.25 -2.98
C PRO A 98 22.87 20.45 -2.54
N ASP A 99 24.19 20.35 -2.73
CA ASP A 99 25.13 21.42 -2.35
C ASP A 99 24.85 22.69 -3.18
N PRO A 100 24.44 23.82 -2.55
CA PRO A 100 24.14 25.04 -3.27
C PRO A 100 25.40 25.74 -3.81
N THR A 101 26.59 25.37 -3.33
CA THR A 101 27.86 25.98 -3.74
C THR A 101 28.42 25.38 -5.03
N MET A 102 27.98 24.16 -5.39
CA MET A 102 28.39 23.51 -6.64
C MET A 102 27.55 23.97 -7.84
N PRO A 103 28.17 24.23 -9.01
CA PRO A 103 27.42 24.53 -10.23
C PRO A 103 26.64 23.30 -10.72
N GLU A 104 25.52 23.56 -11.39
CA GLU A 104 24.72 22.49 -12.02
C GLU A 104 25.57 21.70 -13.03
N SER A 105 25.67 20.40 -12.80
CA SER A 105 26.49 19.47 -13.56
C SER A 105 26.02 18.04 -13.34
N ASP A 106 26.41 17.14 -14.24
CA ASP A 106 26.25 15.70 -14.08
C ASP A 106 26.91 15.20 -12.77
N ILE A 107 28.13 15.66 -12.47
CA ILE A 107 28.84 15.31 -11.23
C ILE A 107 28.04 15.72 -10.00
N LYS A 108 27.56 16.98 -9.92
CA LYS A 108 26.74 17.45 -8.79
C LYS A 108 25.49 16.60 -8.60
N ALA A 109 24.79 16.30 -9.68
CA ALA A 109 23.58 15.49 -9.64
C ALA A 109 23.86 14.06 -9.15
N LEU A 110 24.90 13.42 -9.69
CA LEU A 110 25.29 12.07 -9.32
C LEU A 110 25.79 12.00 -7.88
N THR A 111 26.59 12.97 -7.41
CA THR A 111 27.01 13.05 -6.00
C THR A 111 25.80 13.17 -5.08
N THR A 112 24.87 14.06 -5.39
CA THR A 112 23.63 14.24 -4.60
C THR A 112 22.83 12.92 -4.50
N LEU A 113 22.71 12.19 -5.61
CA LEU A 113 21.99 10.91 -5.63
C LEU A 113 22.73 9.80 -4.87
N CYS A 114 24.05 9.72 -4.97
CA CYS A 114 24.87 8.77 -4.20
C CYS A 114 24.78 9.04 -2.69
N ASP A 115 24.85 10.31 -2.28
CA ASP A 115 24.77 10.72 -0.87
C ASP A 115 23.36 10.50 -0.30
N LEU A 116 22.32 10.69 -1.11
CA LEU A 116 20.95 10.35 -0.75
C LEU A 116 20.78 8.83 -0.60
N ALA A 117 21.28 8.05 -1.55
CA ALA A 117 21.17 6.59 -1.52
C ALA A 117 21.88 5.99 -0.30
N ASP A 118 23.07 6.48 0.06
CA ASP A 118 23.80 6.02 1.25
C ASP A 118 23.01 6.27 2.54
N ARG A 119 22.42 7.47 2.69
CA ARG A 119 21.57 7.79 3.84
C ARG A 119 20.27 6.99 3.86
N GLU A 120 19.62 6.81 2.71
CA GLU A 120 18.42 5.95 2.61
C GLU A 120 18.77 4.48 2.94
N LEU A 121 19.95 3.99 2.57
CA LEU A 121 20.41 2.63 2.92
C LEU A 121 20.52 2.42 4.43
N VAL A 122 21.11 3.37 5.16
CA VAL A 122 21.19 3.30 6.63
C VAL A 122 19.80 3.15 7.24
N VAL A 123 18.84 3.92 6.73
CA VAL A 123 17.46 3.89 7.19
C VAL A 123 16.74 2.60 6.78
N ILE A 124 17.00 2.06 5.58
CA ILE A 124 16.46 0.77 5.12
C ILE A 124 16.96 -0.40 5.99
N ILE A 125 18.23 -0.40 6.38
CA ILE A 125 18.80 -1.43 7.26
C ILE A 125 18.11 -1.40 8.64
N GLY A 126 17.84 -0.20 9.17
CA GLY A 126 17.05 -0.02 10.39
C GLY A 126 15.61 -0.51 10.21
N TRP A 127 14.95 -0.08 9.13
CA TRP A 127 13.58 -0.45 8.78
C TRP A 127 13.36 -1.95 8.68
N ALA A 128 14.29 -2.69 8.06
CA ALA A 128 14.15 -4.12 7.84
C ALA A 128 13.94 -4.89 9.16
N LYS A 129 14.58 -4.46 10.26
CA LYS A 129 14.44 -5.07 11.59
C LYS A 129 13.03 -4.95 12.16
N HIS A 130 12.26 -3.97 11.70
CA HIS A 130 10.86 -3.76 12.08
C HIS A 130 9.87 -4.58 11.26
N ILE A 131 10.31 -5.30 10.22
CA ILE A 131 9.42 -6.18 9.47
C ILE A 131 9.13 -7.43 10.33
N PRO A 132 7.84 -7.77 10.57
CA PRO A 132 7.49 -8.94 11.38
C PRO A 132 8.12 -10.22 10.81
N GLY A 133 8.90 -10.92 11.64
CA GLY A 133 9.58 -12.16 11.27
C GLY A 133 11.00 -11.98 10.72
N PHE A 134 11.40 -10.80 10.25
CA PHE A 134 12.74 -10.58 9.66
C PHE A 134 13.87 -10.78 10.68
N SER A 135 13.71 -10.22 11.89
CA SER A 135 14.72 -10.34 12.96
C SER A 135 14.88 -11.77 13.52
N ASN A 136 14.03 -12.71 13.11
CA ASN A 136 14.15 -14.12 13.49
C ASN A 136 15.09 -14.91 12.55
N LEU A 137 15.44 -14.35 11.40
CA LEU A 137 16.38 -14.96 10.45
C LEU A 137 17.82 -14.90 10.99
N SER A 138 18.69 -15.77 10.48
CA SER A 138 20.13 -15.68 10.79
C SER A 138 20.69 -14.33 10.35
N LEU A 139 21.75 -13.84 10.99
CA LEU A 139 22.36 -12.58 10.59
C LEU A 139 22.89 -12.66 9.14
N GLY A 140 23.39 -13.82 8.73
CA GLY A 140 23.82 -14.09 7.35
C GLY A 140 22.66 -13.92 6.36
N ASP A 141 21.51 -14.53 6.66
CA ASP A 141 20.31 -14.40 5.82
C ASP A 141 19.78 -12.96 5.77
N GLN A 142 19.74 -12.27 6.92
CA GLN A 142 19.35 -10.85 6.97
C GLN A 142 20.25 -10.00 6.05
N MET A 143 21.56 -10.22 6.10
CA MET A 143 22.52 -9.53 5.23
C MET A 143 22.31 -9.89 3.75
N SER A 144 22.16 -11.18 3.44
CA SER A 144 21.92 -11.68 2.07
C SER A 144 20.65 -11.08 1.46
N LEU A 145 19.56 -10.97 2.21
CA LEU A 145 18.30 -10.36 1.76
C LEU A 145 18.48 -8.85 1.50
N LEU A 146 19.16 -8.13 2.41
CA LEU A 146 19.41 -6.70 2.23
C LEU A 146 20.31 -6.43 1.02
N GLN A 147 21.40 -7.18 0.87
CA GLN A 147 22.32 -7.07 -0.26
C GLN A 147 21.65 -7.42 -1.59
N SER A 148 20.63 -8.29 -1.59
CA SER A 148 19.89 -8.62 -2.80
C SER A 148 18.79 -7.62 -3.15
N ALA A 149 18.13 -6.98 -2.19
CA ALA A 149 16.92 -6.19 -2.46
C ALA A 149 17.10 -4.67 -2.35
N TRP A 150 18.22 -4.17 -1.85
CA TRP A 150 18.37 -2.75 -1.49
C TRP A 150 17.99 -1.77 -2.61
N MET A 151 18.41 -2.03 -3.85
CA MET A 151 18.11 -1.14 -4.98
C MET A 151 16.64 -1.20 -5.38
N GLU A 152 15.99 -2.36 -5.25
CA GLU A 152 14.55 -2.49 -5.46
C GLU A 152 13.77 -1.66 -4.43
N ILE A 153 14.22 -1.67 -3.18
CA ILE A 153 13.60 -0.90 -2.09
C ILE A 153 13.74 0.61 -2.35
N LEU A 154 14.94 1.09 -2.74
CA LEU A 154 15.16 2.50 -3.10
C LEU A 154 14.27 2.92 -4.28
N ILE A 155 14.25 2.12 -5.35
CA ILE A 155 13.44 2.41 -6.53
C ILE A 155 11.95 2.40 -6.19
N LEU A 156 11.46 1.46 -5.40
CA LEU A 156 10.08 1.48 -4.93
C LEU A 156 9.74 2.80 -4.23
N GLY A 157 10.64 3.30 -3.37
CA GLY A 157 10.51 4.61 -2.73
C GLY A 157 10.35 5.75 -3.74
N ILE A 158 11.24 5.82 -4.73
CA ILE A 158 11.18 6.81 -5.82
C ILE A 158 9.86 6.69 -6.58
N VAL A 159 9.48 5.47 -6.98
CA VAL A 159 8.29 5.21 -7.77
C VAL A 159 7.03 5.66 -7.03
N TYR A 160 6.90 5.31 -5.75
CA TYR A 160 5.74 5.68 -4.94
C TYR A 160 5.66 7.20 -4.70
N ARG A 161 6.79 7.85 -4.39
CA ARG A 161 6.87 9.31 -4.26
C ARG A 161 6.47 10.04 -5.55
N SER A 162 6.72 9.42 -6.70
CA SER A 162 6.48 10.02 -8.02
C SER A 162 5.05 9.88 -8.53
N LEU A 163 4.20 9.03 -7.92
CA LEU A 163 2.83 8.78 -8.38
C LEU A 163 1.95 10.03 -8.58
N PRO A 164 2.04 11.09 -7.74
CA PRO A 164 1.25 12.30 -7.90
C PRO A 164 1.68 13.19 -9.09
N TYR A 165 2.86 12.94 -9.66
CA TYR A 165 3.45 13.78 -10.68
C TYR A 165 3.24 13.18 -12.09
N GLU A 166 3.27 14.02 -13.11
CA GLU A 166 3.29 13.59 -14.51
C GLU A 166 4.72 13.67 -15.05
N ASP A 167 5.21 12.56 -15.60
CA ASP A 167 6.51 12.46 -16.28
C ASP A 167 7.67 13.13 -15.52
N LYS A 168 7.72 12.88 -14.20
CA LYS A 168 8.79 13.32 -13.29
C LYS A 168 9.13 12.23 -12.30
N LEU A 169 10.40 12.16 -11.90
CA LEU A 169 10.88 11.31 -10.83
C LEU A 169 11.22 12.14 -9.60
N VAL A 170 10.66 11.74 -8.46
CA VAL A 170 10.83 12.38 -7.15
C VAL A 170 11.80 11.54 -6.32
N TYR A 171 13.09 11.86 -6.44
CA TYR A 171 14.14 11.21 -5.66
C TYR A 171 14.05 11.62 -4.19
N ALA A 172 13.77 12.88 -3.91
CA ALA A 172 13.40 13.40 -2.59
C ALA A 172 12.39 14.56 -2.76
N GLU A 173 11.81 15.04 -1.67
CA GLU A 173 10.87 16.19 -1.74
C GLU A 173 11.52 17.45 -2.34
N ASP A 174 12.81 17.63 -2.10
CA ASP A 174 13.64 18.74 -2.55
C ASP A 174 14.46 18.41 -3.81
N TYR A 175 14.28 17.22 -4.40
CA TYR A 175 15.04 16.79 -5.59
C TYR A 175 14.16 16.00 -6.57
N ILE A 176 13.65 16.73 -7.55
CA ILE A 176 12.75 16.23 -8.59
C ILE A 176 13.42 16.43 -9.94
N MET A 177 13.42 15.40 -10.77
CA MET A 177 13.98 15.45 -12.12
C MET A 177 12.92 15.10 -13.16
N ASP A 178 12.89 15.89 -14.23
CA ASP A 178 12.16 15.55 -15.46
C ASP A 178 13.12 14.93 -16.49
N GLU A 179 12.57 14.60 -17.67
CA GLU A 179 13.33 13.99 -18.75
C GLU A 179 14.54 14.85 -19.20
N GLU A 180 14.40 16.16 -19.23
CA GLU A 180 15.46 17.06 -19.68
C GLU A 180 16.61 17.09 -18.69
N HIS A 181 16.32 17.25 -17.40
CA HIS A 181 17.33 17.18 -16.35
C HIS A 181 18.02 15.81 -16.35
N SER A 182 17.26 14.71 -16.44
CA SER A 182 17.84 13.37 -16.51
C SER A 182 18.72 13.15 -17.74
N ARG A 183 18.41 13.77 -18.89
CA ARG A 183 19.26 13.72 -20.08
C ARG A 183 20.56 14.49 -19.88
N LEU A 184 20.49 15.69 -19.31
CA LEU A 184 21.67 16.53 -19.06
C LEU A 184 22.64 15.90 -18.05
N THR A 185 22.14 15.11 -17.11
CA THR A 185 22.96 14.43 -16.09
C THR A 185 23.34 12.98 -16.46
N GLY A 186 23.08 12.54 -17.69
CA GLY A 186 23.41 11.18 -18.15
C GLY A 186 22.55 10.05 -17.55
N LEU A 187 21.40 10.38 -16.96
CA LEU A 187 20.48 9.45 -16.30
C LEU A 187 19.24 9.08 -17.13
N LEU A 188 19.18 9.46 -18.42
CA LEU A 188 17.98 9.30 -19.25
C LEU A 188 17.48 7.85 -19.33
N GLU A 189 18.37 6.88 -19.51
CA GLU A 189 17.97 5.46 -19.60
C GLU A 189 17.36 4.96 -18.29
N LEU A 190 17.94 5.36 -17.16
CA LEU A 190 17.45 5.02 -15.83
C LEU A 190 16.11 5.71 -15.57
N TYR A 191 16.00 6.99 -15.96
CA TYR A 191 14.76 7.77 -15.89
C TYR A 191 13.62 7.06 -16.63
N LEU A 192 13.84 6.64 -17.88
CA LEU A 192 12.82 5.95 -18.68
C LEU A 192 12.41 4.61 -18.05
N ALA A 193 13.37 3.85 -17.51
CA ALA A 193 13.10 2.57 -16.87
C ALA A 193 12.26 2.73 -15.59
N ILE A 194 12.62 3.66 -14.70
CA ILE A 194 11.85 3.95 -13.48
C ILE A 194 10.48 4.54 -13.82
N LEU A 195 10.40 5.43 -14.81
CA LEU A 195 9.13 6.04 -15.22
C LEU A 195 8.14 4.99 -15.76
N GLN A 196 8.62 3.93 -16.40
CA GLN A 196 7.78 2.79 -16.80
C GLN A 196 7.11 2.12 -15.58
N LEU A 197 7.83 1.96 -14.46
CA LEU A 197 7.26 1.47 -13.20
C LEU A 197 6.26 2.46 -12.61
N VAL A 198 6.57 3.77 -12.60
CA VAL A 198 5.65 4.83 -12.14
C VAL A 198 4.33 4.74 -12.89
N ARG A 199 4.38 4.70 -14.23
CA ARG A 199 3.19 4.58 -15.08
C ARG A 199 2.41 3.29 -14.78
N ARG A 200 3.10 2.18 -14.51
CA ARG A 200 2.47 0.90 -14.14
C ARG A 200 1.73 0.99 -12.80
N TYR A 201 2.35 1.53 -11.76
CA TYR A 201 1.71 1.69 -10.45
C TYR A 201 0.62 2.77 -10.43
N LYS A 202 0.81 3.85 -11.17
CA LYS A 202 -0.23 4.88 -11.37
C LYS A 202 -1.48 4.29 -12.02
N LYS A 203 -1.32 3.45 -13.06
CA LYS A 203 -2.43 2.72 -13.70
C LYS A 203 -3.13 1.74 -12.73
N LEU A 204 -2.38 1.10 -11.84
CA LEU A 204 -2.93 0.20 -10.82
C LEU A 204 -3.57 0.95 -9.64
N LYS A 205 -3.32 2.27 -9.53
CA LYS A 205 -3.72 3.13 -8.42
C LYS A 205 -3.26 2.50 -7.10
N VAL A 206 -1.94 2.28 -7.01
CA VAL A 206 -1.33 1.66 -5.83
C VAL A 206 -1.53 2.56 -4.60
N GLU A 207 -2.01 1.97 -3.52
CA GLU A 207 -2.20 2.63 -2.22
C GLU A 207 -0.97 2.49 -1.31
N LYS A 208 -0.91 3.27 -0.22
CA LYS A 208 0.23 3.25 0.71
C LYS A 208 0.44 1.87 1.33
N GLU A 209 -0.66 1.23 1.71
CA GLU A 209 -0.74 -0.10 2.30
C GLU A 209 -0.14 -1.17 1.37
N GLU A 210 -0.49 -1.09 0.09
CA GLU A 210 0.03 -1.99 -0.96
C GLU A 210 1.50 -1.75 -1.20
N PHE A 211 1.91 -0.47 -1.24
CA PHE A 211 3.31 -0.07 -1.40
C PHE A 211 4.20 -0.61 -0.28
N VAL A 212 3.85 -0.39 1.00
CA VAL A 212 4.68 -0.86 2.13
C VAL A 212 4.75 -2.39 2.18
N THR A 213 3.67 -3.07 1.76
CA THR A 213 3.63 -4.53 1.69
C THR A 213 4.48 -5.06 0.53
N LEU A 214 4.42 -4.44 -0.66
CA LEU A 214 5.28 -4.76 -1.80
C LEU A 214 6.77 -4.50 -1.50
N LYS A 215 7.07 -3.45 -0.74
CA LYS A 215 8.43 -3.14 -0.29
C LYS A 215 8.98 -4.21 0.65
N ALA A 216 8.18 -4.68 1.61
CA ALA A 216 8.56 -5.82 2.46
C ALA A 216 8.70 -7.13 1.66
N LEU A 217 7.79 -7.38 0.71
CA LEU A 217 7.88 -8.53 -0.19
C LEU A 217 9.13 -8.50 -1.07
N ALA A 218 9.53 -7.32 -1.58
CA ALA A 218 10.76 -7.19 -2.37
C ALA A 218 12.00 -7.57 -1.56
N LEU A 219 12.03 -7.25 -0.26
CA LEU A 219 13.11 -7.69 0.65
C LEU A 219 13.12 -9.21 0.84
N ALA A 220 11.95 -9.82 1.08
CA ALA A 220 11.83 -11.25 1.33
C ALA A 220 11.99 -12.10 0.06
N ASN A 221 11.68 -11.55 -1.11
CA ASN A 221 11.71 -12.24 -2.40
C ASN A 221 13.11 -12.17 -3.04
N SER A 222 14.09 -12.78 -2.37
CA SER A 222 15.50 -12.77 -2.76
C SER A 222 15.85 -13.95 -3.67
N ASP A 223 16.56 -13.68 -4.76
CA ASP A 223 17.18 -14.71 -5.61
C ASP A 223 18.62 -15.05 -5.12
N SER A 224 19.00 -14.63 -3.91
CA SER A 224 20.37 -14.84 -3.41
C SER A 224 20.68 -16.34 -3.28
N MET A 225 21.80 -16.76 -3.87
CA MET A 225 22.33 -18.12 -3.74
C MET A 225 22.95 -18.38 -2.35
N HIS A 226 23.02 -17.37 -1.50
CA HIS A 226 23.69 -17.41 -0.19
C HIS A 226 22.73 -17.50 1.00
N ILE A 227 21.47 -17.88 0.76
CA ILE A 227 20.51 -18.13 1.84
C ILE A 227 20.84 -19.46 2.52
N GLU A 228 21.05 -19.41 3.84
CA GLU A 228 21.36 -20.55 4.69
C GLU A 228 20.08 -21.33 5.05
N ASP A 229 19.04 -20.64 5.55
CA ASP A 229 17.76 -21.24 5.93
C ASP A 229 16.64 -20.80 4.97
N MET A 230 16.52 -21.53 3.85
CA MET A 230 15.48 -21.27 2.85
C MET A 230 14.06 -21.42 3.42
N ASP A 231 13.84 -22.32 4.38
CA ASP A 231 12.51 -22.54 4.97
C ASP A 231 12.09 -21.36 5.84
N ALA A 232 13.01 -20.76 6.59
CA ALA A 232 12.74 -19.56 7.38
C ALA A 232 12.42 -18.35 6.48
N VAL A 233 13.18 -18.16 5.39
CA VAL A 233 12.91 -17.10 4.41
C VAL A 233 11.56 -17.33 3.70
N GLN A 234 11.24 -18.57 3.33
CA GLN A 234 9.94 -18.90 2.73
C GLN A 234 8.78 -18.59 3.68
N LYS A 235 8.90 -18.91 4.97
CA LYS A 235 7.87 -18.57 5.99
C LYS A 235 7.67 -17.06 6.11
N LEU A 236 8.75 -16.26 6.04
CA LEU A 236 8.64 -14.80 6.02
C LEU A 236 7.91 -14.33 4.75
N GLN A 237 8.24 -14.90 3.59
CA GLN A 237 7.60 -14.58 2.33
C GLN A 237 6.10 -14.91 2.35
N ASP A 238 5.74 -16.11 2.82
CA ASP A 238 4.35 -16.57 2.93
C ASP A 238 3.52 -15.66 3.84
N LEU A 239 4.08 -15.27 4.99
CA LEU A 239 3.45 -14.34 5.92
C LEU A 239 3.15 -12.98 5.27
N LEU A 240 4.05 -12.47 4.44
CA LEU A 240 3.86 -11.20 3.73
C LEU A 240 2.88 -11.34 2.56
N HIS A 241 2.88 -12.48 1.86
CA HIS A 241 1.91 -12.77 0.81
C HIS A 241 0.48 -12.89 1.36
N GLU A 242 0.31 -13.60 2.47
CA GLU A 242 -0.96 -13.72 3.19
C GLU A 242 -1.44 -12.35 3.66
N ALA A 243 -0.55 -11.52 4.22
CA ALA A 243 -0.88 -10.16 4.63
C ALA A 243 -1.40 -9.28 3.48
N LEU A 244 -0.80 -9.38 2.29
CA LEU A 244 -1.26 -8.69 1.08
C LEU A 244 -2.62 -9.22 0.65
N GLN A 245 -2.78 -10.54 0.58
CA GLN A 245 -4.01 -11.17 0.13
C GLN A 245 -5.19 -10.83 1.05
N ASP A 246 -5.00 -10.91 2.36
CA ASP A 246 -6.00 -10.54 3.36
C ASP A 246 -6.38 -9.06 3.27
N TYR A 247 -5.39 -8.18 3.06
CA TYR A 247 -5.64 -6.76 2.86
C TYR A 247 -6.53 -6.54 1.62
N GLU A 248 -6.18 -7.11 0.47
CA GLU A 248 -6.95 -6.96 -0.77
C GLU A 248 -8.37 -7.53 -0.64
N LEU A 249 -8.53 -8.72 -0.05
CA LEU A 249 -9.85 -9.30 0.21
C LEU A 249 -10.66 -8.41 1.17
N SER A 250 -10.02 -7.82 2.18
CA SER A 250 -10.73 -6.95 3.13
C SER A 250 -11.22 -5.65 2.47
N GLN A 251 -10.39 -4.98 1.67
CA GLN A 251 -10.69 -3.65 1.14
C GLN A 251 -11.39 -3.68 -0.22
N ARG A 252 -11.08 -4.66 -1.08
CA ARG A 252 -11.46 -4.68 -2.50
C ARG A 252 -11.97 -6.05 -2.94
N ASN A 253 -13.05 -6.50 -2.31
CA ASN A 253 -13.77 -7.74 -2.66
C ASN A 253 -14.12 -7.87 -4.15
N GLU A 254 -14.29 -6.76 -4.88
CA GLU A 254 -14.63 -6.73 -6.30
C GLU A 254 -13.43 -6.97 -7.23
N GLU A 255 -12.20 -6.90 -6.72
CA GLU A 255 -10.97 -7.15 -7.48
C GLU A 255 -10.18 -8.37 -6.93
N PRO A 256 -10.72 -9.60 -7.02
CA PRO A 256 -10.12 -10.79 -6.39
C PRO A 256 -8.72 -11.14 -6.92
N ARG A 257 -8.30 -10.56 -8.05
CA ARG A 257 -6.98 -10.79 -8.67
C ARG A 257 -5.99 -9.66 -8.37
N ARG A 258 -6.32 -8.71 -7.48
CA ARG A 258 -5.51 -7.51 -7.24
C ARG A 258 -4.13 -7.83 -6.68
N ALA A 259 -4.04 -8.69 -5.66
CA ALA A 259 -2.77 -9.14 -5.11
C ALA A 259 -1.85 -9.70 -6.22
N GLY A 260 -2.37 -10.58 -7.08
CA GLY A 260 -1.62 -11.09 -8.23
C GLY A 260 -1.17 -9.99 -9.22
N LYS A 261 -2.03 -9.02 -9.54
CA LYS A 261 -1.65 -7.88 -10.40
C LYS A 261 -0.53 -7.03 -9.81
N LEU A 262 -0.51 -6.87 -8.48
CA LEU A 262 0.54 -6.18 -7.74
C LEU A 262 1.84 -6.98 -7.77
N LEU A 263 1.80 -8.29 -7.47
CA LEU A 263 3.00 -9.15 -7.52
C LEU A 263 3.64 -9.21 -8.92
N LEU A 264 2.83 -9.13 -9.98
CA LEU A 264 3.31 -9.09 -11.36
C LEU A 264 4.09 -7.80 -11.73
N THR A 265 4.23 -6.83 -10.83
CA THR A 265 5.13 -5.67 -11.04
C THR A 265 6.55 -5.94 -10.56
N LEU A 266 6.76 -6.92 -9.67
CA LEU A 266 8.07 -7.24 -9.10
C LEU A 266 9.13 -7.63 -10.17
N PRO A 267 8.80 -8.36 -11.25
CA PRO A 267 9.79 -8.65 -12.29
C PRO A 267 10.32 -7.38 -13.00
N LEU A 268 9.45 -6.41 -13.26
CA LEU A 268 9.86 -5.14 -13.87
C LEU A 268 10.69 -4.30 -12.87
N LEU A 269 10.35 -4.38 -11.57
CA LEU A 269 11.14 -3.76 -10.50
C LEU A 269 12.56 -4.34 -10.45
N ARG A 270 12.69 -5.66 -10.41
CA ARG A 270 13.96 -6.40 -10.43
C ARG A 270 14.81 -6.00 -11.64
N GLN A 271 14.20 -5.94 -12.84
CA GLN A 271 14.89 -5.51 -14.05
C GLN A 271 15.39 -4.05 -13.95
N THR A 272 14.56 -3.15 -13.42
CA THR A 272 14.91 -1.73 -13.29
C THR A 272 16.01 -1.54 -12.25
N ALA A 273 15.94 -2.25 -11.13
CA ALA A 273 16.98 -2.26 -10.11
C ALA A 273 18.31 -2.80 -10.63
N ALA A 274 18.30 -3.88 -11.43
CA ALA A 274 19.52 -4.38 -12.06
C ALA A 274 20.15 -3.32 -12.98
N LYS A 275 19.36 -2.61 -13.79
CA LYS A 275 19.87 -1.49 -14.61
C LYS A 275 20.47 -0.37 -13.76
N ALA A 276 19.80 0.00 -12.67
CA ALA A 276 20.30 1.02 -11.76
C ALA A 276 21.64 0.63 -11.12
N VAL A 277 21.76 -0.60 -10.61
CA VAL A 277 23.01 -1.13 -10.06
C VAL A 277 24.13 -1.07 -11.10
N GLN A 278 23.88 -1.55 -12.33
CA GLN A 278 24.88 -1.53 -13.40
C GLN A 278 25.32 -0.11 -13.77
N HIS A 279 24.37 0.84 -13.80
CA HIS A 279 24.67 2.24 -14.08
C HIS A 279 25.57 2.85 -12.99
N PHE A 280 25.21 2.71 -11.71
CA PHE A 280 26.03 3.23 -10.60
C PHE A 280 27.36 2.50 -10.46
N TYR A 281 27.42 1.20 -10.78
CA TYR A 281 28.69 0.48 -10.84
C TYR A 281 29.60 1.02 -11.95
N SER A 282 29.07 1.37 -13.12
CA SER A 282 29.84 2.04 -14.17
C SER A 282 30.39 3.40 -13.71
N ILE A 283 29.58 4.20 -13.01
CA ILE A 283 30.02 5.49 -12.44
C ILE A 283 31.15 5.26 -11.42
N LYS A 284 31.03 4.25 -10.55
CA LYS A 284 32.08 3.87 -9.61
C LYS A 284 33.40 3.58 -10.33
N LEU A 285 33.37 2.80 -11.42
CA LEU A 285 34.57 2.47 -12.19
C LEU A 285 35.24 3.69 -12.85
N GLN A 286 34.47 4.74 -13.14
CA GLN A 286 35.02 6.00 -13.67
C GLN A 286 35.76 6.81 -12.60
N GLY A 287 35.44 6.64 -11.31
CA GLY A 287 36.14 7.28 -10.19
C GLY A 287 35.94 8.80 -10.06
N LYS A 288 35.00 9.38 -10.80
CA LYS A 288 34.76 10.85 -10.82
C LYS A 288 33.79 11.33 -9.74
N VAL A 289 32.88 10.46 -9.30
CA VAL A 289 31.83 10.79 -8.34
C VAL A 289 32.19 10.14 -7.01
N PRO A 290 32.33 10.91 -5.91
CA PRO A 290 32.54 10.34 -4.59
C PRO A 290 31.34 9.48 -4.20
N MET A 291 31.62 8.34 -3.58
CA MET A 291 30.60 7.44 -3.04
C MET A 291 30.99 7.05 -1.62
N HIS A 292 30.01 7.06 -0.72
CA HIS A 292 30.21 6.62 0.65
C HIS A 292 30.40 5.11 0.75
N LYS A 293 31.04 4.69 1.85
CA LYS A 293 31.49 3.30 2.06
C LYS A 293 30.35 2.30 1.99
N LEU A 294 29.21 2.58 2.62
CA LEU A 294 28.07 1.65 2.65
C LEU A 294 27.49 1.46 1.25
N PHE A 295 27.23 2.53 0.52
CA PHE A 295 26.77 2.43 -0.87
C PHE A 295 27.73 1.63 -1.77
N LEU A 296 29.04 1.83 -1.60
CA LEU A 296 30.06 1.07 -2.32
C LEU A 296 30.02 -0.43 -1.99
N GLU A 297 29.95 -0.79 -0.71
CA GLU A 297 29.85 -2.19 -0.27
C GLU A 297 28.58 -2.86 -0.84
N MET A 298 27.46 -2.15 -0.88
CA MET A 298 26.21 -2.66 -1.43
C MET A 298 26.23 -2.82 -2.96
N LEU A 299 26.98 -1.97 -3.68
CA LEU A 299 27.23 -2.13 -5.11
C LEU A 299 28.14 -3.33 -5.41
N GLU A 300 29.16 -3.56 -4.58
CA GLU A 300 30.10 -4.67 -4.73
C GLU A 300 29.46 -6.02 -4.43
N ALA A 301 28.55 -6.11 -3.46
CA ALA A 301 27.85 -7.35 -3.14
C ALA A 301 26.92 -7.86 -4.27
N LYS A 302 26.68 -7.04 -5.30
CA LYS A 302 25.73 -7.31 -6.40
C LYS A 302 26.39 -7.70 -7.73
N VAL A 303 27.72 -7.60 -7.83
CA VAL A 303 28.52 -7.83 -9.05
C VAL A 303 29.47 -8.98 -8.81
#